data_AF-A0A436CPI3-F1
#
_entry.id   AF-A0A436CPI3-F1
#
_cell.length_a   1.000
_cell.length_b   1.000
_cell.length_c   1.000
_cell.angle_alpha   90.00
_cell.angle_beta   90.00
_cell.angle_gamma   90.00
#
_symmetry.space_group_name_H-M   'P 1'
#
loop_
_entity.id
_entity.type
_entity.pdbx_description
1 polymer ?
#
loop_
_entity_poly.entity_id
_entity_poly.type
_entity_poly.pdbx_seq_one_letter_code
_entity_poly.pdbx_strand_id
1 'polypeptide(L)' 'ADGLCVDENGNVWSSAADGVHCIAPNGELLGKVLVPYRVSNLTFGGLARNRLFIGGSHTLYAIFLNCRGAAWP' A
#
# COMPACT_ATOMS: atom_id res chain seq x y z
N ALA A 1 8.01 10.75 -7.89
CA ALA A 1 7.67 10.79 -6.46
C ALA A 1 6.53 9.81 -6.30
N ASP A 2 6.88 8.64 -5.79
CA ASP A 2 6.06 7.43 -5.80
C ASP A 2 5.45 7.29 -4.40
N GLY A 3 4.17 6.92 -4.31
CA GLY A 3 3.43 6.92 -3.05
C GLY A 3 3.90 5.82 -2.09
N LEU A 4 4.02 6.19 -0.82
CA LEU A 4 4.26 5.27 0.27
C LEU A 4 3.28 5.53 1.42
N CYS A 5 2.90 4.48 2.13
CA CYS A 5 2.21 4.60 3.41
C CYS A 5 2.69 3.49 4.35
N VAL A 6 2.34 3.61 5.63
CA VAL A 6 2.78 2.69 6.68
C VAL A 6 1.55 2.12 7.38
N ASP A 7 1.60 0.83 7.73
CA ASP A 7 0.57 0.20 8.54
C ASP A 7 0.89 0.24 10.05
N GLU A 8 -0.07 -0.15 10.89
CA GLU A 8 0.06 -0.13 12.35
C GLU A 8 1.16 -1.06 12.90
N ASN A 9 1.66 -2.00 12.09
CA ASN A 9 2.77 -2.89 12.44
C ASN A 9 4.13 -2.31 12.01
N GLY A 10 4.14 -1.12 11.39
CA GLY A 10 5.32 -0.47 10.87
C GLY A 10 5.77 -0.96 9.49
N ASN A 11 4.97 -1.81 8.81
CA ASN A 11 5.32 -2.22 7.45
C ASN A 11 5.15 -1.05 6.49
N VAL A 12 6.10 -0.90 5.58
CA VAL A 12 6.08 0.09 4.52
C VAL A 12 5.40 -0.50 3.30
N TRP A 13 4.36 0.17 2.84
CA TRP A 13 3.66 -0.10 1.60
C TRP A 13 4.11 0.92 0.56
N SER A 14 4.79 0.45 -0.49
CA SER A 14 5.42 1.32 -1.48
C SER A 14 4.95 0.96 -2.89
N SER A 15 4.65 1.96 -3.71
CA SER A 15 4.36 1.73 -5.13
C SER A 15 5.61 1.24 -5.86
N ALA A 16 5.40 0.31 -6.78
CA ALA A 16 6.42 -0.33 -7.57
C ALA A 16 5.98 -0.45 -9.03
N ALA A 17 6.93 -0.79 -9.91
CA ALA A 17 6.66 -0.95 -11.34
C ALA A 17 5.64 -2.07 -11.65
N ASP A 18 5.62 -3.11 -10.82
CA ASP A 18 4.75 -4.29 -10.91
C ASP A 18 3.55 -4.24 -9.93
N GLY A 19 3.39 -3.15 -9.18
CA GLY A 19 2.25 -2.95 -8.30
C GLY A 19 2.60 -2.28 -6.98
N VAL A 20 2.34 -2.96 -5.87
CA VAL A 20 2.67 -2.47 -4.51
C VAL A 20 3.50 -3.52 -3.78
N HIS A 21 4.57 -3.09 -3.14
CA HIS A 21 5.41 -3.95 -2.29
C HIS A 21 5.11 -3.66 -0.83
N CYS A 22 5.02 -4.71 -0.02
CA CYS A 22 4.93 -4.63 1.43
C CYS A 22 6.28 -5.06 2.03
N ILE A 23 6.91 -4.14 2.74
CA ILE A 23 8.27 -4.29 3.27
C ILE A 23 8.19 -4.18 4.79
N ALA A 24 8.72 -5.17 5.50
CA ALA A 24 8.77 -5.18 6.95
C ALA A 24 9.71 -4.08 7.49
N PRO A 25 9.57 -3.67 8.76
CA PRO A 25 10.45 -2.67 9.39
C PRO A 25 11.94 -3.02 9.34
N ASN A 26 12.28 -4.32 9.25
CA ASN A 26 13.64 -4.83 9.11
C ASN A 26 14.18 -4.77 7.66
N GLY A 27 13.38 -4.30 6.70
CA GLY A 27 13.72 -4.22 5.28
C GLY A 27 13.39 -5.47 4.46
N GLU A 28 12.83 -6.52 5.07
CA GLU A 28 12.43 -7.74 4.36
C GLU A 28 11.19 -7.51 3.49
N LEU A 29 11.20 -8.00 2.24
CA LEU A 29 10.02 -7.97 1.38
C LEU A 29 9.04 -9.07 1.81
N LEU A 30 7.95 -8.67 2.47
CA LEU A 30 6.90 -9.59 2.92
C LEU A 30 6.03 -10.10 1.77
N GLY A 31 5.84 -9.28 0.73
CA GLY A 31 5.04 -9.67 -0.41
C GLY A 31 4.69 -8.53 -1.34
N LYS A 32 3.87 -8.85 -2.35
CA LYS A 32 3.47 -7.92 -3.41
C LYS A 32 1.98 -8.03 -3.72
N VAL A 33 1.36 -6.89 -4.00
CA VAL A 33 0.05 -6.80 -4.64
C VAL A 33 0.29 -6.45 -6.11
N LEU A 34 0.08 -7.41 -6.99
CA LEU A 34 0.29 -7.21 -8.42
C LEU A 34 -0.91 -6.50 -9.04
N VAL A 35 -0.63 -5.44 -9.80
CA VAL A 35 -1.62 -4.76 -10.63
C VAL A 35 -1.06 -4.62 -12.06
N PRO A 36 -1.91 -4.62 -13.08
CA PRO A 36 -1.46 -4.64 -14.48
C PRO A 36 -0.79 -3.35 -14.96
N TYR A 37 -0.76 -2.30 -14.13
CA TYR A 37 -0.19 -0.99 -14.46
C TYR A 37 0.76 -0.52 -13.36
N ARG A 38 1.72 0.35 -13.73
CA ARG A 38 2.58 1.03 -12.77
C ARG A 38 1.74 1.86 -11.80
N VAL A 39 1.99 1.68 -10.52
CA VAL A 39 1.33 2.44 -9.45
C VAL A 39 2.06 3.78 -9.27
N SER A 40 1.30 4.87 -9.19
CA SER A 40 1.83 6.20 -8.90
C SER A 40 1.67 6.59 -7.43
N ASN A 41 0.57 6.18 -6.80
CA ASN A 41 0.29 6.51 -5.41
C ASN A 41 -0.58 5.45 -4.74
N LEU A 42 -0.54 5.38 -3.42
CA LEU A 42 -1.37 4.50 -2.61
C LEU A 42 -1.60 5.08 -1.21
N THR A 43 -2.74 4.73 -0.59
CA THR A 43 -3.04 5.16 0.78
C THR A 43 -4.04 4.22 1.46
N PHE A 44 -3.96 4.14 2.79
CA PHE A 44 -4.98 3.46 3.59
C PHE A 44 -6.20 4.36 3.78
N GLY A 45 -7.38 3.76 3.66
CA GLY A 45 -8.65 4.45 3.92
C GLY A 45 -9.77 3.48 4.28
N GLY A 46 -11.00 3.97 4.14
CA GLY A 46 -12.19 3.29 4.66
C GLY A 46 -12.35 3.48 6.17
N LEU A 47 -13.55 3.18 6.69
CA LEU A 47 -13.91 3.44 8.09
C LEU A 47 -13.00 2.71 9.08
N ALA A 48 -12.60 1.48 8.76
CA ALA A 48 -11.68 0.68 9.56
C ALA A 48 -10.20 0.87 9.20
N ARG A 49 -9.88 1.75 8.23
CA ARG A 49 -8.52 2.02 7.72
C ARG A 49 -7.75 0.80 7.24
N ASN A 50 -8.47 -0.28 6.89
CA ASN A 50 -7.92 -1.55 6.42
C ASN A 50 -8.08 -1.74 4.91
N ARG A 51 -8.42 -0.69 4.17
CA ARG A 51 -8.52 -0.74 2.72
C ARG A 51 -7.38 0.06 2.10
N LEU A 52 -6.58 -0.59 1.27
CA LEU A 52 -5.51 0.05 0.52
C LEU A 52 -6.06 0.50 -0.83
N PHE A 53 -6.07 1.81 -1.06
CA PHE A 53 -6.38 2.40 -2.36
C PHE A 53 -5.10 2.56 -3.15
N ILE A 54 -5.13 2.20 -4.44
CA ILE A 54 -3.95 2.15 -5.32
C ILE A 54 -4.30 2.87 -6.62
N GLY A 55 -3.64 4.00 -6.87
CA GLY A 55 -3.76 4.75 -8.11
C GLY A 55 -2.78 4.21 -9.16
N GLY A 56 -3.30 3.59 -10.21
CA GLY A 56 -2.51 3.08 -11.33
C GLY A 56 -2.96 3.71 -12.65
N SER A 57 -2.14 4.57 -13.24
CA SER A 57 -2.41 5.32 -14.48
C SER A 57 -3.85 5.85 -14.60
N HIS A 58 -4.73 5.13 -15.30
CA HIS A 58 -6.13 5.53 -15.58
C HIS A 58 -7.17 4.77 -14.72
N THR A 59 -6.72 4.05 -13.69
CA THR A 59 -7.53 3.14 -12.89
C THR A 59 -7.25 3.31 -11.41
N LEU A 60 -8.29 3.16 -10.59
CA LEU A 60 -8.18 3.12 -9.13
C LEU A 60 -8.55 1.72 -8.66
N TYR A 61 -7.59 1.03 -8.03
CA TYR A 61 -7.83 -0.25 -7.38
C TYR A 61 -8.02 -0.04 -5.89
N ALA A 62 -8.70 -0.99 -5.25
CA ALA A 62 -8.77 -1.03 -3.80
C ALA A 62 -8.88 -2.47 -3.30
N ILE A 63 -8.04 -2.81 -2.32
CA ILE A 63 -7.97 -4.13 -1.72
C ILE A 63 -8.13 -4.03 -0.20
N PHE A 64 -8.85 -4.97 0.39
CA PHE A 64 -8.90 -5.10 1.84
C PHE A 64 -7.68 -5.86 2.34
N LEU A 65 -7.06 -5.33 3.39
CA LEU A 65 -5.94 -5.91 4.09
C LEU A 65 -6.36 -6.32 5.49
N ASN A 66 -5.61 -7.26 6.06
CA ASN A 66 -5.80 -7.69 7.45
C ASN A 66 -4.99 -6.84 8.45
N CYS A 67 -4.51 -5.67 8.01
CA CYS A 67 -3.84 -4.67 8.83
C CYS A 67 -4.48 -3.30 8.56
N ARG A 68 -4.30 -2.37 9.50
CA ARG A 68 -4.79 -0.99 9.37
C ARG A 68 -3.65 -0.03 9.09
N GLY A 69 -3.93 1.05 8.37
CA GLY A 69 -2.98 2.15 8.19
C GLY A 69 -2.60 2.80 9.51
N ALA A 70 -1.34 3.17 9.66
CA ALA A 70 -0.81 3.81 10.87
C ALA A 70 -1.56 5.12 11.16
N ALA A 71 -2.15 5.26 12.36
CA ALA A 71 -2.68 6.54 12.82
C ALA A 71 -1.51 7.43 13.24
N TRP A 72 -1.54 8.70 12.84
CA TRP A 72 -0.72 9.70 13.51
C TRP A 72 -1.22 9.83 14.96
N PRO A 73 -0.34 9.81 15.98
CA PRO A 73 -0.73 9.99 17.37
C PRO A 73 -1.22 11.40 17.68
#